data_AF-A0A1Q9Y290-F1
#
_entry.id   AF-A0A1Q9Y290-F1
#
_cell.length_a   1.000
_cell.length_b   1.000
_cell.length_c   1.000
_cell.angle_alpha   90.00
_cell.angle_beta   90.00
_cell.angle_gamma   90.00
#
_symmetry.space_group_name_H-M   'P 1'
#
loop_
_entity.id
_entity.type
_entity.pdbx_description
1 polymer ?
#
loop_
_entity_poly.entity_id
_entity_poly.type
_entity_poly.pdbx_seq_one_letter_code
_entity_poly.pdbx_strand_id
1 'polypeptide(L)'
;MSQGVAFNRLMLEMRSMQAEAMARKPAAPQAQEVGAPSFSDMLGQAVNKVSETQQAAGQLATAFEMGQSGVDLTDVMIASQKSSVSFQAMTQVRNKLVQAYQDIMQMPV
;
A
#
# COMPACT_ATOMS: atom_id res chain seq x y z
N MET A 1 -47.04 39.14 19.18
CA MET A 1 -46.28 39.55 17.98
C MET A 1 -44.80 39.10 18.07
N SER A 2 -44.49 37.81 18.27
CA SER A 2 -43.10 37.36 18.49
C SER A 2 -42.68 36.08 17.73
N GLN A 3 -43.52 35.54 16.85
CA GLN A 3 -43.22 34.29 16.11
C GLN A 3 -42.61 34.52 14.72
N GLY A 4 -42.75 35.71 14.11
CA GLY A 4 -42.14 36.02 12.81
C GLY A 4 -40.62 36.26 12.84
N VAL A 5 -40.09 36.70 13.99
CA VAL A 5 -38.67 37.06 14.15
C VAL A 5 -37.78 35.83 14.31
N ALA A 6 -38.32 34.74 14.87
CA ALA A 6 -37.60 33.47 15.05
C ALA A 6 -37.38 32.73 13.72
N PHE A 7 -38.38 32.76 12.82
CA PHE A 7 -38.27 32.15 11.49
C PHE A 7 -37.18 32.81 10.63
N ASN A 8 -37.07 34.14 10.72
CA ASN A 8 -36.06 34.89 9.98
C ASN A 8 -34.62 34.63 10.49
N ARG A 9 -34.45 34.33 11.79
CA ARG A 9 -33.14 33.95 12.35
C ARG A 9 -32.71 32.55 11.94
N LEU A 10 -33.64 31.59 11.93
CA LEU A 10 -33.36 30.22 11.50
C LEU A 10 -32.94 30.13 10.02
N MET A 11 -33.56 30.94 9.15
CA MET A 11 -33.14 31.02 7.74
C MET A 11 -31.77 31.68 7.56
N LEU A 12 -31.38 32.60 8.44
CA LEU A 12 -30.05 33.20 8.44
C LEU A 12 -28.98 32.20 8.88
N GLU A 13 -29.30 31.38 9.88
CA GLU A 13 -28.42 30.33 10.43
C GLU A 13 -28.21 29.16 9.45
N MET A 14 -29.25 28.79 8.69
CA MET A 14 -29.10 27.81 7.60
C MET A 14 -28.22 28.33 6.46
N ARG A 15 -28.28 29.64 6.14
CA ARG A 15 -27.40 30.22 5.12
C ARG A 15 -25.94 30.32 5.57
N SER A 16 -25.67 30.57 6.86
CA SER A 16 -24.29 30.57 7.37
C SER A 16 -23.69 29.16 7.41
N MET A 17 -24.47 28.14 7.81
CA MET A 17 -24.01 26.74 7.76
C MET A 17 -23.73 26.28 6.33
N GLN A 18 -24.54 26.67 5.34
CA GLN A 18 -24.29 26.37 3.93
C GLN A 18 -23.04 27.06 3.40
N ALA A 19 -22.76 28.30 3.83
CA ALA A 19 -21.55 29.03 3.46
C ALA A 19 -20.28 28.40 4.08
N GLU A 20 -20.34 27.94 5.33
CA GLU A 20 -19.24 27.20 5.96
C GLU A 20 -19.00 25.83 5.32
N ALA A 21 -20.08 25.14 4.89
CA ALA A 21 -19.98 23.87 4.16
C ALA A 21 -19.39 24.05 2.75
N MET A 22 -19.70 25.15 2.04
CA MET A 22 -19.07 25.47 0.75
C MET A 22 -17.64 26.03 0.90
N ALA A 23 -17.32 26.70 2.01
CA ALA A 23 -15.98 27.17 2.32
C ALA A 23 -15.03 26.04 2.76
N ARG A 24 -15.57 24.95 3.32
CA ARG A 24 -14.90 23.65 3.37
C ARG A 24 -14.88 23.03 1.98
N LYS A 25 -14.01 23.59 1.14
CA LYS A 25 -13.57 22.94 -0.10
C LYS A 25 -13.21 21.49 0.24
N PRO A 26 -13.78 20.47 -0.43
CA PRO A 26 -13.33 19.09 -0.22
C PRO A 26 -11.82 19.10 -0.43
N ALA A 27 -11.09 18.56 0.54
CA ALA A 27 -9.64 18.47 0.46
C ALA A 27 -9.31 17.83 -0.89
N ALA A 28 -8.71 18.62 -1.79
CA ALA A 28 -8.22 18.08 -3.04
C ALA A 28 -7.27 16.93 -2.69
N PRO A 29 -7.33 15.79 -3.41
CA PRO A 29 -6.37 14.73 -3.20
C PRO A 29 -4.98 15.34 -3.28
N GLN A 30 -4.23 15.20 -2.20
CA GLN A 30 -2.88 15.73 -2.07
C GLN A 30 -2.08 15.25 -3.28
N ALA A 31 -1.47 16.20 -3.99
CA ALA A 31 -0.64 15.90 -5.15
C ALA A 31 0.39 14.83 -4.76
N GLN A 32 0.44 13.76 -5.55
CA GLN A 32 1.45 12.71 -5.43
C GLN A 32 2.83 13.34 -5.26
N GLU A 33 3.53 12.96 -4.20
CA GLU A 33 4.89 13.42 -3.92
C GLU A 33 5.79 13.08 -5.10
N VAL A 34 6.21 14.12 -5.84
CA VAL A 34 7.15 14.04 -6.95
C VAL A 34 8.53 13.72 -6.37
N GLY A 35 8.79 12.42 -6.14
CA GLY A 35 10.02 11.97 -5.51
C GLY A 35 9.94 10.58 -4.87
N ALA A 36 8.74 10.05 -4.62
CA ALA A 36 8.59 8.65 -4.27
C ALA A 36 8.98 7.77 -5.48
N PRO A 37 9.79 6.71 -5.31
CA PRO A 37 10.07 5.76 -6.39
C PRO A 37 8.74 5.31 -6.99
N SER A 38 8.69 5.21 -8.32
CA SER A 38 7.44 4.83 -8.97
C SER A 38 6.99 3.49 -8.42
N PHE A 39 5.69 3.30 -8.26
CA PHE A 39 5.17 2.06 -7.72
C PHE A 39 5.67 0.84 -8.55
N SER A 40 5.81 1.00 -9.87
CA SER A 40 6.43 0.01 -10.76
C SER A 40 7.89 -0.32 -10.40
N ASP A 41 8.69 0.68 -10.01
CA ASP A 41 10.06 0.46 -9.55
C ASP A 41 10.08 -0.33 -8.25
N MET A 42 9.19 0.01 -7.31
CA MET A 42 9.07 -0.71 -6.03
C MET A 42 8.63 -2.16 -6.24
N LEU A 43 7.68 -2.40 -7.16
CA LEU A 43 7.27 -3.75 -7.52
C LEU A 43 8.41 -4.53 -8.18
N GLY A 44 9.10 -3.94 -9.14
CA GLY A 44 10.25 -4.57 -9.80
C GLY A 44 11.34 -4.93 -8.80
N GLN A 45 11.67 -4.01 -7.88
CA GLN A 45 12.61 -4.27 -6.79
C GLN A 45 12.14 -5.40 -5.87
N ALA A 46 10.86 -5.44 -5.51
CA ALA A 46 10.31 -6.52 -4.72
C ALA A 46 10.50 -7.87 -5.42
N VAL A 47 10.11 -7.98 -6.71
CA VAL A 47 10.23 -9.21 -7.53
C VAL A 47 11.66 -9.71 -7.56
N ASN A 48 12.60 -8.81 -7.83
CA ASN A 48 14.03 -9.13 -7.82
C ASN A 48 14.48 -9.63 -6.44
N LYS A 49 13.99 -9.00 -5.35
CA LYS A 49 14.33 -9.39 -3.99
C LYS A 49 13.90 -10.81 -3.63
N VAL A 50 12.70 -11.23 -4.02
CA VAL A 50 12.24 -12.61 -3.78
C VAL A 50 13.05 -13.60 -4.59
N SER A 51 13.40 -13.27 -5.84
CA SER A 51 14.26 -14.10 -6.67
C SER A 51 15.64 -14.31 -6.03
N GLU A 52 16.29 -13.23 -5.57
CA GLU A 52 17.55 -13.31 -4.80
C GLU A 52 17.39 -14.21 -3.57
N THR A 53 16.30 -14.05 -2.82
CA THR A 53 16.10 -14.79 -1.56
C THR A 53 15.87 -16.28 -1.81
N GLN A 54 15.17 -16.65 -2.89
CA GLN A 54 15.04 -18.04 -3.32
C GLN A 54 16.38 -18.63 -3.77
N GLN A 55 17.15 -17.90 -4.58
CA GLN A 55 18.47 -18.38 -5.04
C GLN A 55 19.43 -18.59 -3.87
N ALA A 56 19.47 -17.65 -2.93
CA ALA A 56 20.30 -17.77 -1.73
C ALA A 56 19.91 -18.99 -0.88
N ALA A 57 18.61 -19.23 -0.68
CA ALA A 57 18.13 -20.41 0.05
C ALA A 57 18.51 -21.72 -0.67
N GLY A 58 18.41 -21.76 -2.00
CA GLY A 58 18.83 -22.91 -2.80
C GLY A 58 20.33 -23.17 -2.71
N GLN A 59 21.16 -22.12 -2.79
CA GLN A 59 22.61 -22.24 -2.67
C GLN A 59 23.03 -22.75 -1.29
N LEU A 60 22.38 -22.28 -0.22
CA LEU A 60 22.64 -22.76 1.14
C LEU A 60 22.22 -24.23 1.31
N ALA A 61 21.08 -24.63 0.74
CA ALA A 61 20.64 -26.03 0.76
C ALA A 61 21.65 -26.94 0.05
N THR A 62 22.11 -26.56 -1.15
CA THR A 62 23.12 -27.32 -1.89
C THR A 62 24.46 -27.35 -1.15
N ALA A 63 24.91 -26.23 -0.57
CA ALA A 63 26.15 -26.17 0.22
C ALA A 63 26.09 -27.09 1.45
N PHE A 64 24.93 -27.17 2.12
CA PHE A 64 24.70 -28.09 3.21
C PHE A 64 24.72 -29.56 2.77
N GLU A 65 24.05 -29.90 1.67
CA GLU A 65 24.07 -31.25 1.07
C GLU A 65 25.49 -31.70 0.67
N MET A 66 26.32 -30.76 0.23
CA MET A 66 27.73 -31.00 -0.12
C MET A 66 28.67 -31.08 1.10
N GLY A 67 28.17 -30.85 2.32
CA GLY A 67 28.96 -30.89 3.55
C GLY A 67 29.94 -29.72 3.67
N GLN A 68 29.65 -28.57 3.04
CA GLN A 68 30.50 -27.38 3.09
C GLN A 68 30.64 -26.89 4.54
N SER A 69 31.88 -26.78 5.04
CA SER A 69 32.13 -26.30 6.39
C SER A 69 31.67 -24.84 6.55
N GLY A 70 30.88 -24.56 7.59
CA GLY A 70 30.36 -23.22 7.88
C GLY A 70 28.94 -22.91 7.38
N VAL A 71 28.23 -23.91 6.83
CA VAL A 71 26.78 -23.84 6.57
C VAL A 71 26.09 -24.85 7.46
N ASP A 72 25.39 -24.37 8.47
CA ASP A 72 24.62 -25.24 9.37
C ASP A 72 23.19 -25.43 8.86
N LEU A 73 22.57 -26.55 9.23
CA LEU A 73 21.16 -26.84 8.92
C LEU A 73 20.25 -25.68 9.37
N THR A 74 20.60 -25.03 10.48
CA THR A 74 19.89 -23.87 11.01
C THR A 74 19.90 -22.69 10.03
N ASP A 75 21.00 -22.45 9.32
CA ASP A 75 21.09 -21.37 8.33
C ASP A 75 20.18 -21.64 7.12
N VAL A 76 20.13 -22.90 6.67
CA VAL A 76 19.22 -23.33 5.59
C VAL A 76 17.76 -23.13 6.01
N MET A 77 17.41 -23.50 7.24
CA MET A 77 16.06 -23.32 7.78
C MET A 77 15.69 -21.84 7.87
N ILE A 78 16.58 -20.98 8.39
CA ILE A 78 16.35 -19.54 8.48
C ILE A 78 16.18 -18.92 7.08
N ALA A 79 17.04 -19.28 6.13
CA ALA A 79 16.95 -18.81 4.75
C ALA A 79 15.62 -19.24 4.09
N SER A 80 15.18 -20.48 4.32
CA SER A 80 13.90 -21.00 3.84
C SER A 80 12.70 -20.26 4.46
N GLN A 81 12.73 -20.00 5.77
CA GLN A 81 11.70 -19.19 6.44
C GLN A 81 11.64 -17.77 5.87
N LYS A 82 12.80 -17.13 5.68
CA LYS A 82 12.91 -15.78 5.13
C LYS A 82 12.36 -15.70 3.70
N SER A 83 12.67 -16.69 2.87
CA SER A 83 12.12 -16.80 1.52
C SER A 83 10.60 -16.93 1.53
N SER A 84 10.07 -17.80 2.41
CA SER A 84 8.63 -18.02 2.56
C SER A 84 7.87 -16.75 2.98
N VAL A 85 8.37 -16.03 4.00
CA VAL A 85 7.76 -14.76 4.45
C VAL A 85 7.83 -13.69 3.37
N SER A 86 8.96 -13.59 2.65
CA SER A 86 9.14 -12.63 1.56
C SER A 86 8.16 -12.90 0.39
N PHE A 87 7.93 -14.17 0.06
CA PHE A 87 6.96 -14.58 -0.95
C PHE A 87 5.51 -14.26 -0.56
N GLN A 88 5.16 -14.47 0.71
CA GLN A 88 3.84 -14.10 1.24
C GLN A 88 3.61 -12.59 1.13
N ALA A 89 4.59 -11.78 1.55
CA ALA A 89 4.53 -10.33 1.42
C ALA A 89 4.33 -9.90 -0.04
N MET A 90 5.07 -10.52 -0.96
CA MET A 90 4.96 -10.24 -2.39
C MET A 90 3.58 -10.59 -2.97
N THR A 91 2.97 -11.68 -2.52
CA THR A 91 1.61 -12.04 -2.93
C THR A 91 0.60 -10.97 -2.52
N GLN A 92 0.77 -10.36 -1.34
CA GLN A 92 -0.07 -9.23 -0.92
C GLN A 92 0.12 -8.00 -1.80
N VAL A 93 1.37 -7.68 -2.17
CA VAL A 93 1.67 -6.59 -3.11
C VAL A 93 1.03 -6.85 -4.47
N ARG A 94 1.14 -8.08 -5.00
CA ARG A 94 0.50 -8.51 -6.24
C ARG A 94 -1.03 -8.34 -6.20
N ASN A 95 -1.66 -8.74 -5.09
CA ASN A 95 -3.12 -8.61 -4.94
C ASN A 95 -3.55 -7.15 -4.90
N LYS A 96 -2.83 -6.30 -4.15
CA LYS A 96 -3.08 -4.85 -4.10
C LYS A 96 -2.92 -4.18 -5.45
N LEU A 97 -1.99 -4.66 -6.26
CA LEU A 97 -1.76 -4.21 -7.63
C LEU A 97 -2.91 -4.51 -8.58
N VAL A 98 -3.34 -5.77 -8.57
CA VAL A 98 -4.47 -6.22 -9.38
C VAL A 98 -5.73 -5.46 -8.99
N GLN A 99 -5.88 -5.12 -7.69
CA GLN A 99 -6.98 -4.30 -7.22
C GLN A 99 -6.88 -2.84 -7.67
N ALA A 100 -5.71 -2.20 -7.51
CA ALA A 100 -5.52 -0.82 -7.97
C ALA A 100 -5.74 -0.64 -9.47
N TYR A 101 -5.34 -1.63 -10.30
CA TYR A 101 -5.64 -1.64 -11.72
C TYR A 101 -7.14 -1.76 -12.00
N GLN A 102 -7.85 -2.65 -11.29
CA GLN A 102 -9.30 -2.77 -11.39
C GLN A 102 -10.02 -1.48 -10.96
N ASP A 103 -9.56 -0.83 -9.90
CA ASP A 103 -10.15 0.41 -9.39
C ASP A 103 -10.02 1.55 -10.42
N ILE A 104 -8.88 1.66 -11.12
CA ILE A 104 -8.70 2.62 -12.23
C ILE A 104 -9.66 2.33 -13.38
N MET A 105 -9.86 1.06 -13.74
CA MET A 105 -10.81 0.66 -14.79
C MET A 105 -12.27 0.94 -14.42
N GLN A 106 -12.61 0.90 -13.14
CA GLN A 106 -13.97 1.11 -12.64
C GLN A 106 -14.28 2.58 -12.31
N MET A 107 -13.29 3.47 -12.36
CA MET A 107 -13.56 4.91 -12.25
C MET A 107 -14.37 5.37 -13.47
N PRO A 108 -15.60 5.89 -13.28
CA PRO A 108 -16.33 6.51 -14.37
C PRO A 108 -15.58 7.79 -14.79
N VAL A 109 -15.34 7.93 -16.09
CA VAL A 109 -14.85 9.17 -16.71
C VAL A 109 -15.89 10.28 -16.65
#